data_AF-A0A2P8DAS1-F1
#
_entry.id   AF-A0A2P8DAS1-F1
#
_cell.length_a   1.000
_cell.length_b   1.000
_cell.length_c   1.000
_cell.angle_alpha   90.00
_cell.angle_beta   90.00
_cell.angle_gamma   90.00
#
_symmetry.space_group_name_H-M   'P 1'
#
loop_
_entity.id
_entity.type
_entity.pdbx_description
1 polymer ?
#
loop_
_entity_poly.entity_id
_entity_poly.type
_entity_poly.pdbx_seq_one_letter_code
_entity_poly.pdbx_strand_id
1 'polypeptide(L)'
;MHNRDYYAAALLGLATGDALGVPVEFMTRKTLDADPVTGMRAMGTHRQPAGTWSDDSSLTFCLAEMLCTGYDIKDLARRFVAWK
;
A
#
# COMPACT_ATOMS: atom_id res chain seq x y z
N MET A 1 5.25 28.52 -9.77
CA MET A 1 4.71 27.88 -8.56
C MET A 1 4.61 26.39 -8.87
N HIS A 2 5.38 25.54 -8.18
CA HIS A 2 5.32 24.10 -8.41
C HIS A 2 3.96 23.61 -7.90
N ASN A 3 3.05 23.24 -8.80
CA ASN A 3 1.76 22.68 -8.42
C ASN A 3 2.06 21.29 -7.83
N ARG A 4 2.14 21.18 -6.50
CA ARG A 4 2.38 19.89 -5.84
C ARG A 4 1.12 19.06 -6.00
N ASP A 5 1.23 17.95 -6.70
CA ASP A 5 0.17 16.96 -6.78
C ASP A 5 0.10 16.18 -5.46
N TYR A 6 -0.65 16.72 -4.51
CA TYR A 6 -0.83 16.11 -3.20
C TYR A 6 -1.60 14.79 -3.26
N TYR A 7 -2.43 14.58 -4.28
CA TYR A 7 -3.19 13.34 -4.44
C TYR A 7 -2.28 12.21 -4.87
N ALA A 8 -1.45 12.43 -5.90
CA ALA A 8 -0.46 11.46 -6.32
C ALA A 8 0.56 11.18 -5.19
N ALA A 9 1.02 12.22 -4.49
CA ALA A 9 1.93 12.06 -3.37
C ALA A 9 1.33 11.23 -2.22
N ALA A 10 0.06 11.42 -1.89
CA ALA A 10 -0.62 10.65 -0.86
C ALA A 10 -0.78 9.17 -1.24
N LEU A 11 -1.22 8.89 -2.48
CA LEU A 11 -1.40 7.52 -2.98
C LEU A 11 -0.06 6.77 -3.09
N LEU A 12 0.99 7.43 -3.59
CA LEU A 12 2.32 6.85 -3.65
C LEU A 12 2.94 6.68 -2.26
N GLY A 13 2.69 7.62 -1.35
CA GLY A 13 3.15 7.53 0.05
C GLY A 13 2.54 6.34 0.78
N LEU A 14 1.23 6.11 0.59
CA LEU A 14 0.53 4.93 1.11
C LEU A 14 1.16 3.64 0.59
N ALA A 15 1.31 3.50 -0.73
CA ALA A 15 1.88 2.28 -1.32
C ALA A 15 3.36 2.08 -0.98
N THR A 16 4.09 3.17 -0.78
CA THR A 16 5.49 3.10 -0.32
C THR A 16 5.55 2.61 1.13
N GLY A 17 4.71 3.12 2.02
CA GLY A 17 4.65 2.68 3.42
C GLY A 17 4.25 1.21 3.53
N ASP A 18 3.24 0.80 2.76
CA ASP A 18 2.79 -0.59 2.63
C ASP A 18 3.95 -1.50 2.15
N ALA A 19 4.58 -1.18 1.02
CA ALA A 19 5.71 -1.98 0.50
C ALA A 19 6.94 -2.04 1.42
N LEU A 20 7.17 -1.03 2.27
CA LEU A 20 8.19 -1.08 3.32
C LEU A 20 7.78 -1.99 4.48
N GLY A 21 6.48 -2.07 4.77
CA GLY A 21 5.90 -2.84 5.88
C GLY A 21 5.73 -4.33 5.57
N VAL A 22 5.30 -4.68 4.36
CA VAL A 22 5.00 -6.07 3.93
C VAL A 22 6.09 -7.08 4.30
N PRO A 23 7.39 -6.84 4.05
CA PRO A 23 8.42 -7.81 4.36
C PRO A 23 8.63 -8.06 5.86
N VAL A 24 8.15 -7.14 6.72
CA VAL A 24 8.37 -7.14 8.16
C VAL A 24 7.10 -7.32 8.98
N GLU A 25 5.98 -7.66 8.33
CA GLU A 25 4.74 -7.97 9.02
C GLU A 25 4.94 -9.05 10.08
N PHE A 26 4.23 -8.89 11.21
CA PHE A 26 4.30 -9.77 12.38
C PHE A 26 5.66 -9.81 13.12
N MET A 27 6.67 -9.04 12.69
CA MET A 27 7.91 -8.86 13.45
C MET A 27 7.68 -8.01 14.70
N THR A 28 8.42 -8.34 15.77
CA THR A 28 8.34 -7.55 17.01
C THR A 28 9.07 -6.21 16.86
N ARG A 29 8.63 -5.19 17.61
CA ARG A 29 9.32 -3.90 17.67
C ARG A 29 10.80 -4.05 18.02
N LYS A 30 11.12 -4.91 19.01
CA LYS A 30 12.51 -5.19 19.42
C LYS A 30 13.37 -5.69 18.25
N THR A 31 12.81 -6.52 17.38
CA THR A 31 13.51 -7.01 16.19
C THR A 31 13.79 -5.87 15.22
N LEU A 32 12.82 -4.97 15.01
CA LEU A 32 12.96 -3.82 14.11
C LEU A 32 13.83 -2.70 14.68
N ASP A 33 13.97 -2.58 16.00
CA ASP A 33 14.90 -1.64 16.61
C ASP A 33 16.36 -2.08 16.38
N ALA A 34 16.61 -3.39 16.37
CA ALA A 34 17.93 -3.97 16.08
C ALA A 34 18.26 -4.01 14.58
N ASP A 35 17.24 -4.13 13.72
CA ASP A 35 17.36 -4.12 12.27
C ASP A 35 16.30 -3.21 11.61
N PRO A 36 16.52 -1.88 11.61
CA PRO A 36 15.54 -0.91 11.11
C PRO A 36 15.29 -1.00 9.60
N VAL A 37 14.03 -0.82 9.21
CA VAL A 37 13.66 -0.70 7.79
C VAL A 37 14.14 0.65 7.25
N THR A 38 15.22 0.62 6.47
CA THR A 38 15.83 1.80 5.83
C THR A 38 15.70 1.81 4.31
N GLY A 39 15.09 0.76 3.74
CA GLY A 39 14.86 0.60 2.31
C GLY A 39 13.96 -0.60 2.01
N MET A 40 13.66 -0.79 0.72
CA MET A 40 12.82 -1.89 0.26
C MET A 40 13.52 -3.24 0.44
N ARG A 41 12.84 -4.18 1.11
CA ARG A 41 13.34 -5.53 1.39
C ARG A 41 12.56 -6.56 0.58
N ALA A 42 13.19 -7.65 0.18
CA ALA A 42 12.54 -8.77 -0.51
C ALA A 42 12.41 -10.00 0.42
N MET A 43 11.61 -10.97 0.00
CA MET A 43 11.55 -12.34 0.54
C MET A 43 11.15 -12.47 2.03
N GLY A 44 10.56 -11.41 2.62
CA GLY A 44 10.07 -11.39 4.00
C GLY A 44 8.82 -12.26 4.22
N THR A 45 7.89 -11.76 5.04
CA THR A 45 6.69 -12.51 5.50
C THR A 45 5.97 -13.30 4.41
N HIS A 46 5.71 -12.68 3.26
CA HIS A 46 4.97 -13.30 2.15
C HIS A 46 5.85 -13.74 0.97
N ARG A 47 7.18 -13.73 1.13
CA ARG A 47 8.16 -14.11 0.09
C ARG A 47 8.05 -13.34 -1.23
N GLN A 48 7.65 -12.08 -1.16
CA GLN A 48 7.48 -11.21 -2.33
C GLN A 48 8.77 -10.46 -2.70
N PRO A 49 8.93 -10.03 -3.97
CA PRO A 49 10.00 -9.12 -4.39
C PRO A 49 10.00 -7.80 -3.61
N ALA A 50 11.14 -7.10 -3.62
CA ALA A 50 11.24 -5.77 -3.02
C ALA A 50 10.31 -4.77 -3.75
N GLY A 51 9.56 -3.99 -2.98
CA GLY A 51 8.61 -3.01 -3.52
C GLY A 51 7.19 -3.56 -3.75
N THR A 52 6.93 -4.84 -3.46
CA THR A 52 5.57 -5.38 -3.46
C THR A 52 4.77 -4.84 -2.28
N TRP A 53 3.63 -4.22 -2.59
CA TRP A 53 2.60 -3.75 -1.65
C TRP A 53 1.49 -4.80 -1.48
N SER A 54 0.61 -4.61 -0.50
CA SER A 54 -0.41 -5.58 -0.07
C SER A 54 -1.83 -5.20 -0.50
N ASP A 55 -2.81 -5.86 0.11
CA ASP A 55 -4.22 -5.52 -0.04
C ASP A 55 -4.54 -4.10 0.45
N ASP A 56 -3.78 -3.52 1.38
CA ASP A 56 -3.96 -2.13 1.82
C ASP A 56 -3.89 -1.15 0.63
N SER A 57 -2.83 -1.23 -0.18
CA SER A 57 -2.70 -0.42 -1.40
C SER A 57 -3.72 -0.79 -2.46
N SER A 58 -3.95 -2.10 -2.65
CA SER A 58 -4.90 -2.63 -3.63
C SER A 58 -6.31 -2.06 -3.45
N LEU A 59 -6.84 -2.16 -2.23
CA LEU A 59 -8.18 -1.72 -1.88
C LEU A 59 -8.25 -0.19 -1.85
N THR A 60 -7.17 0.50 -1.45
CA THR A 60 -7.08 1.96 -1.57
C THR A 60 -7.18 2.40 -3.03
N PHE A 61 -6.51 1.72 -3.97
CA PHE A 61 -6.61 2.06 -5.38
C PHE A 61 -7.99 1.75 -5.97
N CYS A 62 -8.62 0.64 -5.57
CA CYS A 62 -10.03 0.40 -5.91
C CYS A 62 -10.95 1.53 -5.42
N LEU A 63 -10.71 2.07 -4.21
CA LEU A 63 -11.43 3.23 -3.69
C LEU A 63 -11.17 4.49 -4.50
N ALA A 64 -9.89 4.80 -4.78
CA ALA A 64 -9.51 5.98 -5.55
C ALA A 64 -10.15 5.98 -6.94
N GLU A 65 -10.10 4.84 -7.64
CA GLU A 65 -10.74 4.68 -8.94
C GLU A 65 -12.27 4.87 -8.89
N MET A 66 -12.93 4.31 -7.88
CA MET A 66 -14.37 4.49 -7.69
C MET A 66 -14.73 5.97 -7.50
N LEU A 67 -13.97 6.67 -6.65
CA LEU A 67 -14.20 8.09 -6.37
C LEU A 67 -14.07 8.98 -7.61
N CYS A 68 -13.23 8.61 -8.59
CA CYS A 68 -13.17 9.30 -9.88
C CYS A 68 -14.46 9.20 -10.69
N THR A 69 -15.33 8.23 -10.39
CA THR A 69 -16.64 8.03 -11.03
C THR A 69 -17.83 8.47 -10.17
N GLY A 70 -17.57 8.98 -8.96
CA GLY A 70 -18.57 9.32 -7.95
C GLY A 70 -18.72 8.26 -6.86
N TYR A 71 -19.33 8.60 -5.73
CA TYR A 71 -19.42 7.69 -4.58
C TYR A 71 -20.53 6.65 -4.73
N ASP A 72 -20.16 5.37 -4.85
CA ASP A 72 -21.04 4.20 -4.81
C ASP A 72 -20.41 3.04 -4.03
N ILE A 73 -20.97 2.74 -2.86
CA ILE A 73 -20.50 1.66 -1.99
C ILE A 73 -20.69 0.27 -2.60
N LYS A 74 -21.71 0.06 -3.44
CA LYS A 74 -21.93 -1.22 -4.13
C LYS A 74 -20.92 -1.41 -5.24
N ASP A 75 -20.53 -0.33 -5.93
CA ASP A 75 -19.43 -0.37 -6.89
C ASP A 75 -18.10 -0.67 -6.22
N LEU A 76 -17.81 -0.01 -5.09
CA LEU A 76 -16.61 -0.27 -4.30
C LEU A 76 -16.51 -1.75 -3.87
N ALA A 77 -17.59 -2.30 -3.32
CA ALA A 77 -17.63 -3.71 -2.92
C ALA A 77 -17.40 -4.66 -4.11
N ARG A 78 -17.97 -4.35 -5.28
CA ARG A 78 -17.72 -5.12 -6.51
C ARG A 78 -16.25 -5.07 -6.93
N ARG A 79 -15.59 -3.90 -6.82
CA ARG A 79 -14.16 -3.75 -7.13
C ARG A 79 -13.28 -4.54 -6.16
N PHE A 80 -13.57 -4.47 -4.86
CA PHE A 80 -12.83 -5.24 -3.86
C PHE A 80 -12.90 -6.75 -4.13
N VAL A 81 -14.08 -7.27 -4.47
CA VAL A 81 -14.25 -8.70 -4.82
C VAL A 81 -13.61 -9.06 -6.16
N ALA A 82 -13.56 -8.11 -7.11
CA ALA A 82 -13.00 -8.34 -8.43
C ALA A 82 -11.47 -8.21 -8.50
N TRP A 83 -10.84 -7.62 -7.47
CA TRP A 83 -9.38 -7.51 -7.38
C TRP A 83 -8.72 -8.89 -7.35
N LYS A 84 -7.62 -9.04 -8.11
CA LYS A 84 -6.87 -10.29 -8.29
C LYS A 84 -5.38 -10.03 -8.37
#